data_AF-A0A8S3EFP2-F1
#
_entry.id   AF-A0A8S3EFP2-F1
#
_cell.length_a   1.000
_cell.length_b   1.000
_cell.length_c   1.000
_cell.angle_alpha   90.00
_cell.angle_beta   90.00
_cell.angle_gamma   90.00
#
_symmetry.space_group_name_H-M   'P 1'
#
loop_
_entity.id
_entity.type
_entity.pdbx_description
1 polymer ?
#
loop_
_entity_poly.entity_id
_entity_poly.type
_entity_poly.pdbx_seq_one_letter_code
_entity_poly.pdbx_strand_id
1 'polypeptide(L)'
;VFPLNKIFHLWDMLLLGGSSFPLCIGVAILTQLRLLLLKADFNECILLFSELPEIDIERCIRDSIDIFATTPRSCTYREHASDITNYQINNDLDMDPFPFSDLKSERCPRISANEIIELNDLRVQTTSLKTSKHLLIDIRSADEYMKAALPSSVNVSYDKAFDNQIRIVDNRLQQLLEKHRSSVKVVIGNKNHKQTVDFTNNLIANNHSRVCLLHKGIDVFKTTGMLYVPTPSDLP
;
A
#
# COMPACT_ATOMS: atom_id res chain seq x y z
N VAL A 1 -2.66 -27.81 -10.99
CA VAL A 1 -1.36 -28.30 -10.52
C VAL A 1 -1.42 -28.77 -9.06
N PHE A 2 -2.21 -28.16 -8.18
CA PHE A 2 -2.42 -28.75 -6.85
C PHE A 2 -3.17 -30.10 -6.93
N PRO A 3 -2.87 -31.06 -6.03
CA PRO A 3 -3.67 -32.26 -5.83
C PRO A 3 -5.13 -31.91 -5.47
N LEU A 4 -6.09 -32.72 -5.94
CA LEU A 4 -7.52 -32.44 -5.80
C LEU A 4 -7.96 -32.19 -4.35
N ASN A 5 -7.43 -32.95 -3.39
CA ASN A 5 -7.74 -32.81 -1.97
C ASN A 5 -7.29 -31.45 -1.39
N LYS A 6 -6.22 -30.84 -1.92
CA LYS A 6 -5.75 -29.49 -1.52
C LYS A 6 -6.57 -28.38 -2.19
N ILE A 7 -7.12 -28.64 -3.37
CA ILE A 7 -7.93 -27.68 -4.13
C ILE A 7 -9.26 -27.38 -3.44
N PHE A 8 -9.93 -28.39 -2.86
CA PHE A 8 -11.22 -28.19 -2.20
C PHE A 8 -11.18 -27.15 -1.08
N HIS A 9 -10.19 -27.24 -0.18
CA HIS A 9 -10.02 -26.28 0.91
C HIS A 9 -9.74 -24.85 0.42
N LEU A 10 -9.05 -24.71 -0.70
CA LEU A 10 -8.80 -23.40 -1.32
C LEU A 10 -10.04 -22.84 -2.00
N TRP A 11 -10.82 -23.67 -2.70
CA TRP A 11 -12.01 -23.25 -3.44
C TRP A 11 -13.09 -22.68 -2.53
N ASP A 12 -13.33 -23.28 -1.38
CA ASP A 12 -14.31 -22.77 -0.42
C ASP A 12 -13.97 -21.32 -0.01
N MET A 13 -12.70 -21.05 0.28
CA MET A 13 -12.24 -19.70 0.63
C MET A 13 -12.21 -18.74 -0.56
N LEU A 14 -11.83 -19.21 -1.75
CA LEU A 14 -11.78 -18.39 -2.96
C LEU A 14 -13.18 -17.96 -3.43
N LEU A 15 -14.18 -18.83 -3.29
CA LEU A 15 -15.57 -18.53 -3.65
C LEU A 15 -16.25 -17.58 -2.67
N LEU A 16 -15.83 -17.59 -1.41
CA LEU A 16 -16.32 -16.68 -0.37
C LEU A 16 -15.59 -15.33 -0.36
N GLY A 17 -14.36 -15.27 -0.88
CA GLY A 17 -13.53 -14.08 -0.92
C GLY A 17 -13.93 -13.08 -2.01
N GLY A 18 -13.57 -11.81 -1.81
CA GLY A 18 -13.71 -10.79 -2.85
C GLY A 18 -12.79 -11.04 -4.05
N SER A 19 -13.00 -10.30 -5.15
CA SER A 19 -12.27 -10.51 -6.42
C SER A 19 -10.73 -10.41 -6.28
N SER A 20 -10.23 -9.70 -5.27
CA SER A 20 -8.80 -9.55 -4.97
C SER A 20 -8.22 -10.62 -4.06
N PHE A 21 -9.05 -11.43 -3.38
CA PHE A 21 -8.57 -12.50 -2.49
C PHE A 21 -7.65 -13.53 -3.17
N PRO A 22 -7.87 -13.95 -4.44
CA PRO A 22 -6.93 -14.80 -5.16
C PRO A 22 -5.51 -14.23 -5.26
N LEU A 23 -5.35 -12.89 -5.27
CA LEU A 23 -4.04 -12.25 -5.26
C LEU A 23 -3.31 -12.51 -3.93
N CYS A 24 -4.04 -12.47 -2.81
CA CYS A 24 -3.50 -12.74 -1.48
C CYS A 24 -3.08 -14.21 -1.32
N ILE A 25 -3.79 -15.13 -1.97
CA ILE A 25 -3.40 -16.55 -2.09
C ILE A 25 -2.10 -16.69 -2.87
N GLY A 26 -2.00 -16.01 -4.02
CA GLY A 26 -0.74 -15.97 -4.79
C GLY A 26 0.45 -15.46 -3.96
N VAL A 27 0.27 -14.36 -3.22
CA VAL A 27 1.32 -13.81 -2.35
C VAL A 27 1.70 -14.77 -1.22
N ALA A 28 0.73 -15.46 -0.59
CA ALA A 28 1.01 -16.43 0.46
C ALA A 28 1.81 -17.63 -0.08
N ILE A 29 1.47 -18.14 -1.26
CA ILE A 29 2.24 -19.19 -1.94
C ILE A 29 3.68 -18.72 -2.21
N LEU A 30 3.84 -17.54 -2.83
CA LEU A 30 5.17 -16.97 -3.12
C LEU A 30 5.99 -16.74 -1.84
N THR A 31 5.33 -16.41 -0.73
CA THR A 31 5.98 -16.23 0.57
C THR A 31 6.51 -17.54 1.13
N GLN A 32 5.75 -18.64 1.02
CA GLN A 32 6.23 -19.97 1.41
C GLN A 32 7.42 -20.41 0.54
N LEU A 33 7.41 -20.05 -0.75
CA LEU A 33 8.46 -20.41 -1.71
C LEU A 33 9.65 -19.45 -1.73
N ARG A 34 9.61 -18.35 -0.97
CA ARG A 34 10.58 -17.25 -1.05
C ARG A 34 12.04 -17.71 -0.97
N LEU A 35 12.38 -18.60 -0.03
CA LEU A 35 13.76 -19.06 0.16
C LEU A 35 14.27 -19.89 -1.01
N LEU A 36 13.38 -20.62 -1.70
CA LEU A 36 13.71 -21.39 -2.89
C LEU A 36 13.87 -20.44 -4.09
N LEU A 37 12.90 -19.54 -4.28
CA LEU A 37 12.91 -18.56 -5.37
C LEU A 37 14.13 -17.63 -5.34
N LEU A 38 14.60 -17.23 -4.15
CA LEU A 38 15.79 -16.38 -4.01
C LEU A 38 17.11 -17.11 -4.30
N LYS A 39 17.10 -18.45 -4.30
CA LYS A 39 18.27 -19.29 -4.62
C LYS A 39 18.26 -19.79 -6.06
N ALA A 40 17.08 -19.89 -6.65
CA ALA A 40 16.87 -20.46 -7.97
C ALA A 40 17.28 -19.50 -9.09
N ASP A 41 17.83 -20.05 -10.16
CA ASP A 41 17.96 -19.33 -11.43
C ASP A 41 16.63 -19.29 -12.22
N PHE A 42 16.62 -18.65 -13.39
CA PHE A 42 15.41 -18.52 -14.20
C PHE A 42 14.84 -19.87 -14.66
N ASN A 43 15.70 -20.83 -15.03
CA ASN A 43 15.28 -22.14 -15.51
C ASN A 43 14.76 -23.00 -14.35
N GLU A 44 15.44 -22.95 -13.20
CA GLU A 44 15.01 -23.57 -11.96
C GLU A 44 13.65 -23.02 -11.49
N CYS A 45 13.41 -21.71 -11.66
CA CYS A 45 12.09 -21.13 -11.38
C CYS A 45 10.99 -21.69 -12.29
N ILE A 46 11.26 -21.88 -13.59
CA ILE A 46 10.28 -22.48 -14.52
C ILE A 46 9.92 -23.90 -14.09
N LEU A 47 10.92 -24.70 -13.72
CA LEU A 47 10.71 -26.06 -13.21
C LEU A 47 9.93 -26.03 -11.89
N LEU A 48 10.31 -25.14 -10.96
CA LEU A 48 9.68 -25.00 -9.66
C LEU A 48 8.19 -24.64 -9.77
N PHE A 49 7.79 -23.78 -10.71
CA PHE A 49 6.38 -23.48 -10.95
C PHE A 49 5.63 -24.56 -11.73
N SER A 50 6.34 -25.37 -12.53
CA SER A 50 5.76 -26.48 -13.27
C SER A 50 5.44 -27.67 -12.35
N GLU A 51 6.37 -27.99 -11.44
CA GLU A 51 6.23 -29.09 -10.49
C GLU A 51 5.46 -28.68 -9.23
N LEU A 52 5.47 -27.38 -8.89
CA LEU A 52 4.87 -26.79 -7.69
C LEU A 52 5.24 -27.58 -6.41
N PRO A 53 6.34 -27.20 -5.73
CA PRO A 53 6.77 -27.90 -4.52
C PRO A 53 5.69 -27.86 -3.43
N GLU A 54 5.86 -28.70 -2.41
CA GLU A 54 4.82 -28.87 -1.40
C GLU A 54 4.48 -27.56 -0.68
N ILE A 55 3.21 -27.15 -0.83
CA ILE A 55 2.62 -26.00 -0.13
C ILE A 55 1.78 -26.50 1.05
N ASP A 56 1.96 -25.85 2.19
CA ASP A 56 1.06 -25.94 3.35
C ASP A 56 -0.17 -25.07 3.09
N ILE A 57 -1.31 -25.72 2.83
CA ILE A 57 -2.56 -25.06 2.45
C ILE A 57 -3.21 -24.34 3.63
N GLU A 58 -3.15 -24.93 4.82
CA GLU A 58 -3.70 -24.32 6.04
C GLU A 58 -2.97 -23.03 6.38
N ARG A 59 -1.64 -23.06 6.29
CA ARG A 59 -0.83 -21.85 6.41
C ARG A 59 -1.12 -20.86 5.28
N CYS A 60 -1.25 -21.33 4.05
CA CYS A 60 -1.56 -20.47 2.90
C CYS A 60 -2.85 -19.68 3.12
N ILE A 61 -3.94 -20.36 3.50
CA ILE A 61 -5.24 -19.73 3.77
C ILE A 61 -5.14 -18.71 4.90
N ARG A 62 -4.53 -19.08 6.03
CA ARG A 62 -4.35 -18.16 7.18
C ARG A 62 -3.55 -16.92 6.79
N ASP A 63 -2.41 -17.10 6.13
CA ASP A 63 -1.54 -16.01 5.71
C ASP A 63 -2.28 -15.11 4.69
N SER A 64 -3.07 -15.68 3.78
CA SER A 64 -3.88 -14.92 2.81
C SER A 64 -4.99 -14.11 3.44
N ILE A 65 -5.68 -14.64 4.46
CA ILE A 65 -6.68 -13.88 5.23
C ILE A 65 -6.01 -12.70 5.93
N ASP A 66 -4.85 -12.90 6.55
CA ASP A 66 -4.11 -11.82 7.22
C ASP A 66 -3.60 -10.77 6.21
N ILE A 67 -3.11 -11.19 5.05
CA ILE A 67 -2.71 -10.29 3.96
C ILE A 67 -3.93 -9.48 3.49
N PHE A 68 -5.06 -10.14 3.21
CA PHE A 68 -6.27 -9.49 2.74
C PHE A 68 -6.82 -8.49 3.76
N ALA A 69 -6.90 -8.87 5.03
CA ALA A 69 -7.42 -8.03 6.10
C ALA A 69 -6.51 -6.83 6.45
N THR A 70 -5.21 -6.92 6.15
CA THR A 70 -4.24 -5.84 6.45
C THR A 70 -3.81 -5.02 5.23
N THR A 71 -4.30 -5.36 4.04
CA THR A 71 -4.04 -4.64 2.80
C THR A 71 -5.23 -3.71 2.50
N PRO A 72 -5.01 -2.40 2.35
CA PRO A 72 -6.06 -1.48 1.93
C PRO A 72 -6.70 -1.94 0.61
N ARG A 73 -8.03 -1.87 0.49
CA ARG A 73 -8.82 -2.37 -0.66
C ARG A 73 -8.32 -1.75 -1.96
N SER A 74 -8.07 -0.44 -1.95
CA SER A 74 -7.62 0.30 -3.13
C SER A 74 -6.24 -0.13 -3.62
N CYS A 75 -5.40 -0.76 -2.78
CA CYS A 75 -4.12 -1.31 -3.20
C CYS A 75 -4.25 -2.50 -4.15
N THR A 76 -5.44 -3.11 -4.24
CA THR A 76 -5.75 -4.20 -5.15
C THR A 76 -6.66 -3.78 -6.31
N TYR A 77 -6.83 -2.47 -6.50
CA TYR A 77 -7.65 -1.90 -7.57
C TYR A 77 -7.22 -2.41 -8.95
N ARG A 78 -8.20 -2.83 -9.74
CA ARG A 78 -8.05 -3.23 -11.14
C ARG A 78 -9.29 -2.75 -11.90
N GLU A 79 -9.08 -2.03 -12.98
CA GLU A 79 -10.15 -1.41 -13.79
C GLU A 79 -11.25 -2.41 -14.19
N HIS A 80 -10.88 -3.64 -14.54
CA HIS A 80 -11.81 -4.67 -14.99
C HIS A 80 -12.13 -5.72 -13.91
N ALA A 81 -11.88 -5.43 -12.63
CA ALA A 81 -12.32 -6.33 -11.56
C ALA A 81 -13.86 -6.37 -11.52
N SER A 82 -14.41 -7.59 -11.53
CA SER A 82 -15.85 -7.83 -11.36
C SER A 82 -16.23 -7.66 -9.89
N ASP A 83 -16.17 -6.45 -9.36
CA ASP A 83 -16.65 -6.19 -8.01
C ASP A 83 -18.17 -6.02 -8.04
N ILE A 84 -18.87 -7.05 -7.55
CA ILE A 84 -20.34 -7.13 -7.43
C ILE A 84 -20.91 -5.97 -6.57
N THR A 85 -20.06 -5.26 -5.82
CA THR A 85 -20.45 -4.22 -4.86
C THR A 85 -20.36 -2.78 -5.39
N ASN A 86 -19.86 -2.53 -6.59
CA ASN A 86 -19.70 -1.16 -7.08
C ASN A 86 -20.98 -0.62 -7.70
N TYR A 87 -21.89 -0.13 -6.84
CA TYR A 87 -22.62 1.08 -7.17
C TYR A 87 -21.56 2.15 -7.44
N GLN A 88 -21.26 2.37 -8.72
CA GLN A 88 -20.40 3.43 -9.23
C GLN A 88 -21.01 4.78 -8.84
N ILE A 89 -20.80 5.21 -7.60
CA ILE A 89 -20.77 6.63 -7.30
C ILE A 89 -19.41 7.06 -7.82
N ASN A 90 -19.38 7.66 -9.02
CA ASN A 90 -18.21 8.37 -9.52
C ASN A 90 -17.90 9.48 -8.52
N ASN A 91 -17.07 9.17 -7.53
CA ASN A 91 -16.60 10.11 -6.53
C ASN A 91 -15.11 10.35 -6.81
N ASP A 92 -14.71 11.62 -6.86
CA ASP A 92 -13.34 12.02 -7.14
C ASP A 92 -12.32 11.40 -6.16
N LEU A 93 -12.80 10.95 -4.99
CA LEU A 93 -12.04 10.33 -3.91
C LEU A 93 -11.62 8.88 -4.16
N ASP A 94 -12.25 8.18 -5.11
CA ASP A 94 -11.95 6.79 -5.43
C ASP A 94 -10.87 6.65 -6.52
N MET A 95 -10.45 5.39 -6.72
CA MET A 95 -9.45 5.01 -7.73
C MET A 95 -10.04 5.14 -9.14
N ASP A 96 -9.26 5.70 -10.07
CA ASP A 96 -9.51 5.62 -11.51
C ASP A 96 -8.39 4.85 -12.24
N PRO A 97 -8.64 4.37 -13.48
CA PRO A 97 -7.61 3.75 -14.30
C PRO A 97 -6.46 4.73 -14.54
N PHE A 98 -5.23 4.23 -14.44
CA PHE A 98 -4.02 5.03 -14.65
C PHE A 98 -3.16 4.45 -15.78
N PRO A 99 -2.35 5.29 -16.46
CA PRO A 99 -1.53 4.86 -17.58
C PRO A 99 -0.57 3.73 -17.24
N PHE A 100 -0.31 2.86 -18.21
CA PHE A 100 0.66 1.77 -18.07
C PHE A 100 2.09 2.26 -17.80
N SER A 101 2.45 3.46 -18.25
CA SER A 101 3.73 4.10 -17.93
C SER A 101 3.91 4.31 -16.43
N ASP A 102 2.86 4.73 -15.75
CA ASP A 102 2.87 5.01 -14.31
C ASP A 102 3.06 3.70 -13.54
N LEU A 103 2.28 2.67 -13.92
CA LEU A 103 2.39 1.32 -13.38
C LEU A 103 3.81 0.74 -13.45
N LYS A 104 4.50 0.97 -14.55
CA LYS A 104 5.89 0.50 -14.73
C LYS A 104 6.89 1.22 -13.83
N SER A 105 6.61 2.47 -13.46
CA SER A 105 7.50 3.30 -12.64
C SER A 105 7.28 3.09 -11.13
N GLU A 106 6.10 2.63 -10.74
CA GLU A 106 5.70 2.44 -9.35
C GLU A 106 6.10 1.06 -8.82
N ARG A 107 6.78 1.01 -7.66
CA ARG A 107 7.10 -0.25 -6.95
C ARG A 107 6.18 -0.55 -5.77
N CYS A 108 5.23 0.34 -5.48
CA CYS A 108 4.19 0.15 -4.48
C CYS A 108 2.80 0.39 -5.08
N PRO A 109 1.74 -0.17 -4.45
CA PRO A 109 0.38 0.17 -4.82
C PRO A 109 0.01 1.61 -4.45
N ARG A 110 -1.08 2.10 -5.04
CA ARG A 110 -1.73 3.35 -4.63
C ARG A 110 -2.80 3.09 -3.56
N ILE A 111 -3.15 4.13 -2.81
CA ILE A 111 -4.28 4.16 -1.90
C ILE A 111 -5.25 5.30 -2.26
N SER A 112 -6.56 5.05 -2.20
CA SER A 112 -7.58 6.06 -2.51
C SER A 112 -7.76 7.06 -1.38
N ALA A 113 -8.31 8.23 -1.71
CA ALA A 113 -8.62 9.25 -0.72
C ALA A 113 -9.76 8.82 0.20
N ASN A 114 -10.77 8.14 -0.34
CA ASN A 114 -11.89 7.60 0.42
C ASN A 114 -11.42 6.62 1.51
N GLU A 115 -10.44 5.76 1.20
CA GLU A 115 -9.91 4.82 2.18
C GLU A 115 -9.10 5.52 3.30
N ILE A 116 -8.44 6.65 3.01
CA ILE A 116 -7.80 7.46 4.06
C ILE A 116 -8.84 8.06 5.01
N ILE A 117 -9.98 8.50 4.49
CA ILE A 117 -11.10 9.01 5.31
C ILE A 117 -11.60 7.92 6.24
N GLU A 118 -11.94 6.74 5.68
CA GLU A 118 -12.39 5.59 6.47
C GLU A 118 -11.37 5.20 7.54
N LEU A 119 -10.07 5.16 7.20
CA LEU A 119 -8.99 4.85 8.14
C LEU A 119 -8.84 5.90 9.25
N ASN A 120 -9.20 7.15 9.01
CA ASN A 120 -9.19 8.21 10.01
C ASN A 120 -10.43 8.17 10.92
N ASP A 121 -11.61 7.93 10.35
CA ASP A 121 -12.86 7.84 11.12
C ASP A 121 -12.88 6.63 12.06
N LEU A 122 -12.36 5.49 11.59
CA LEU A 122 -12.25 4.26 12.40
C LEU A 122 -11.30 4.41 13.60
N ARG A 123 -10.29 5.30 13.51
CA ARG A 123 -9.43 5.64 14.65
C ARG A 123 -10.17 6.39 15.75
N VAL A 124 -11.16 7.20 15.39
CA VAL A 124 -11.96 7.99 16.35
C VAL A 124 -12.96 7.09 17.09
N GLN A 125 -13.46 6.05 16.42
CA GLN A 125 -14.57 5.24 16.94
C GLN A 125 -14.13 4.01 17.76
N THR A 126 -12.88 3.54 17.64
CA THR A 126 -12.51 2.24 18.24
C THR A 126 -11.21 2.30 19.04
N THR A 127 -11.31 2.07 20.34
CA THR A 127 -10.17 1.86 21.24
C THR A 127 -9.57 0.45 21.13
N SER A 128 -10.14 -0.47 20.32
CA SER A 128 -9.85 -1.91 20.42
C SER A 128 -9.95 -2.75 19.13
N LEU A 129 -10.09 -2.19 17.92
CA LEU A 129 -10.05 -3.01 16.68
C LEU A 129 -8.66 -3.04 16.05
N LYS A 130 -8.30 -4.18 15.46
CA LYS A 130 -7.07 -4.47 14.71
C LYS A 130 -6.94 -3.64 13.41
N THR A 131 -7.45 -2.42 13.36
CA THR A 131 -7.23 -1.53 12.21
C THR A 131 -5.75 -1.19 12.12
N SER A 132 -5.14 -1.45 10.96
CA SER A 132 -3.74 -1.13 10.71
C SER A 132 -3.54 0.37 10.93
N LYS A 133 -2.72 0.72 11.93
CA LYS A 133 -2.24 2.10 12.08
C LYS A 133 -1.62 2.53 10.74
N HIS A 134 -1.93 3.73 10.30
CA HIS A 134 -1.30 4.32 9.11
C HIS A 134 -0.43 5.52 9.50
N LEU A 135 0.59 5.81 8.71
CA LEU A 135 1.46 6.97 8.81
C LEU A 135 1.29 7.78 7.53
N LEU A 136 0.84 9.02 7.65
CA LEU A 136 0.73 9.95 6.53
C LEU A 136 2.01 10.77 6.45
N ILE A 137 2.74 10.65 5.34
CA ILE A 137 4.01 11.36 5.09
C ILE A 137 3.77 12.33 3.95
N ASP A 138 3.74 13.63 4.24
CA ASP A 138 3.60 14.67 3.23
C ASP A 138 4.98 15.15 2.77
N ILE A 139 5.30 14.90 1.50
CA ILE A 139 6.64 15.16 0.95
C ILE A 139 6.76 16.51 0.26
N ARG A 140 5.69 17.31 0.25
CA ARG A 140 5.68 18.64 -0.36
C ARG A 140 6.62 19.58 0.40
N SER A 141 6.92 20.71 -0.23
CA SER A 141 7.68 21.77 0.44
C SER A 141 6.96 22.25 1.71
N ALA A 142 7.72 22.73 2.70
CA ALA A 142 7.14 23.28 3.92
C ALA A 142 6.12 24.39 3.62
N ASP A 143 6.39 25.24 2.61
CA ASP A 143 5.48 26.32 2.20
C ASP A 143 4.15 25.80 1.64
N GLU A 144 4.15 24.69 0.92
CA GLU A 144 2.93 24.05 0.41
C GLU A 144 2.16 23.32 1.51
N TYR A 145 2.89 22.66 2.42
CA TYR A 145 2.31 22.02 3.59
C TYR A 145 1.59 23.04 4.47
N MET A 146 2.22 24.17 4.76
CA MET A 146 1.67 25.26 5.56
C MET A 146 0.42 25.92 4.96
N LYS A 147 0.19 25.79 3.65
CA LYS A 147 -1.03 26.31 3.01
C LYS A 147 -2.24 25.42 3.27
N ALA A 148 -2.04 24.11 3.27
CA ALA A 148 -3.09 23.12 3.51
C ALA A 148 -2.45 21.74 3.69
N ALA A 149 -2.82 21.01 4.75
CA ALA A 149 -2.37 19.65 5.00
C ALA A 149 -3.50 18.75 5.49
N LEU A 150 -3.27 17.43 5.44
CA LEU A 150 -4.17 16.46 6.07
C LEU A 150 -3.88 16.37 7.58
N PRO A 151 -4.91 16.27 8.43
CA PRO A 151 -4.75 16.03 9.86
C PRO A 151 -3.86 14.81 10.13
N SER A 152 -2.99 14.90 11.13
CA SER A 152 -2.04 13.84 11.51
C SER A 152 -0.97 13.49 10.46
N SER A 153 -0.89 14.20 9.34
CA SER A 153 0.24 14.07 8.42
C SER A 153 1.49 14.73 8.96
N VAL A 154 2.66 14.17 8.63
CA VAL A 154 3.96 14.75 8.97
C VAL A 154 4.64 15.24 7.71
N ASN A 155 5.09 16.49 7.70
CA ASN A 155 5.88 17.02 6.60
C ASN A 155 7.32 16.52 6.64
N VAL A 156 7.78 15.96 5.53
CA VAL A 156 9.17 15.57 5.27
C VAL A 156 9.49 15.94 3.83
N SER A 157 9.96 17.16 3.60
CA SER A 157 10.22 17.66 2.24
C SER A 157 11.11 16.71 1.44
N TYR A 158 10.69 16.39 0.21
CA TYR A 158 11.38 15.48 -0.70
C TYR A 158 12.91 15.69 -0.76
N ASP A 159 13.35 16.93 -0.91
CA ASP A 159 14.77 17.29 -1.11
C ASP A 159 15.66 17.06 0.13
N LYS A 160 15.06 16.82 1.30
CA LYS A 160 15.79 16.64 2.57
C LYS A 160 15.81 15.19 3.05
N ALA A 161 15.03 14.30 2.42
CA ALA A 161 14.79 12.96 2.94
C ALA A 161 15.94 11.98 2.65
N PHE A 162 16.54 12.07 1.46
CA PHE A 162 17.53 11.10 0.97
C PHE A 162 18.81 11.79 0.48
N ASP A 163 19.96 11.11 0.60
CA ASP A 163 21.19 11.52 -0.08
C ASP A 163 21.24 11.04 -1.54
N ASN A 164 22.32 11.39 -2.24
CA ASN A 164 22.57 10.95 -3.63
C ASN A 164 22.70 9.41 -3.79
N GLN A 165 22.86 8.67 -2.69
CA GLN A 165 22.92 7.21 -2.66
C GLN A 165 21.58 6.60 -2.22
N ILE A 166 20.50 7.38 -2.18
CA ILE A 166 19.14 6.95 -1.80
C ILE A 166 19.07 6.56 -0.31
N ARG A 167 20.08 6.87 0.51
CA ARG A 167 20.03 6.58 1.95
C ARG A 167 19.21 7.64 2.65
N ILE A 168 18.39 7.23 3.60
CA ILE A 168 17.62 8.15 4.44
C ILE A 168 18.61 8.97 5.28
N VAL A 169 18.56 10.29 5.14
CA VAL A 169 19.40 11.24 5.93
C VAL A 169 18.58 12.10 6.88
N ASP A 170 17.25 12.13 6.70
CA ASP A 170 16.36 12.80 7.64
C ASP A 170 16.14 11.91 8.87
N ASN A 171 16.73 12.33 10.00
CA ASN A 171 16.63 11.61 11.28
C ASN A 171 15.18 11.46 11.77
N ARG A 172 14.31 12.44 11.51
CA ARG A 172 12.90 12.40 11.93
C ARG A 172 12.14 11.39 11.08
N LEU A 173 12.38 11.36 9.77
CA LEU A 173 11.83 10.33 8.89
C LEU A 173 12.26 8.94 9.35
N GLN A 174 13.55 8.74 9.67
CA GLN A 174 14.04 7.46 10.16
C GLN A 174 13.33 7.03 11.46
N GLN A 175 13.25 7.92 12.46
CA GLN A 175 12.55 7.64 13.72
C GLN A 175 11.05 7.33 13.51
N LEU A 176 10.39 8.07 12.61
CA LEU A 176 8.98 7.83 12.26
C LEU A 176 8.79 6.45 11.62
N LEU A 177 9.65 6.09 10.66
CA LEU A 177 9.58 4.81 9.96
C LEU A 177 9.83 3.62 10.91
N GLU A 178 10.76 3.77 11.87
CA GLU A 178 11.03 2.77 12.91
C GLU A 178 9.83 2.62 13.86
N LYS A 179 9.29 3.74 14.36
CA LYS A 179 8.09 3.76 15.22
C LYS A 179 6.86 3.15 14.53
N HIS A 180 6.74 3.33 13.22
CA HIS A 180 5.61 2.89 12.40
C HIS A 180 5.95 1.70 11.49
N ARG A 181 6.89 0.83 11.90
CA ARG A 181 7.36 -0.31 11.07
C ARG A 181 6.24 -1.18 10.53
N SER A 182 5.27 -1.54 11.36
CA SER A 182 4.12 -2.39 10.99
C SER A 182 2.91 -1.63 10.44
N SER A 183 2.97 -0.30 10.36
CA SER A 183 1.90 0.56 9.86
C SER A 183 1.93 0.67 8.33
N VAL A 184 0.78 0.95 7.72
CA VAL A 184 0.71 1.39 6.32
C VAL A 184 1.29 2.80 6.22
N LYS A 185 2.21 3.04 5.30
CA LYS A 185 2.92 4.32 5.12
C LYS A 185 2.41 4.95 3.84
N VAL A 186 1.60 5.98 3.96
CA VAL A 186 0.98 6.67 2.83
C VAL A 186 1.80 7.91 2.51
N VAL A 187 2.40 7.93 1.33
CA VAL A 187 3.17 9.07 0.84
C VAL A 187 2.24 9.99 0.06
N ILE A 188 2.17 11.24 0.52
CA ILE A 188 1.31 12.31 0.01
C ILE A 188 2.21 13.31 -0.71
N GLY A 189 1.93 13.52 -1.98
CA GLY A 189 2.56 14.57 -2.78
C GLY A 189 1.53 15.41 -3.51
N ASN A 190 2.03 16.29 -4.36
CA ASN A 190 1.21 17.01 -5.34
C ASN A 190 0.79 16.07 -6.47
N LYS A 191 -0.06 16.57 -7.38
CA LYS A 191 -0.40 15.89 -8.65
C LYS A 191 0.84 15.57 -9.50
N ASN A 192 1.99 16.20 -9.25
CA ASN A 192 3.25 15.80 -9.88
C ASN A 192 3.72 14.46 -9.31
N HIS A 193 3.46 13.40 -10.06
CA HIS A 193 3.70 12.03 -9.63
C HIS A 193 5.18 11.68 -9.44
N LYS A 194 6.12 12.34 -10.15
CA LYS A 194 7.52 11.88 -10.20
C LYS A 194 8.21 11.85 -8.84
N GLN A 195 8.21 12.97 -8.10
CA GLN A 195 8.84 13.04 -6.78
C GLN A 195 8.22 12.05 -5.79
N THR A 196 6.90 11.89 -5.83
CA THR A 196 6.16 10.96 -4.97
C THR A 196 6.53 9.51 -5.28
N VAL A 197 6.59 9.14 -6.56
CA VAL A 197 7.01 7.82 -7.02
C VAL A 197 8.47 7.55 -6.62
N ASP A 198 9.38 8.49 -6.89
CA ASP A 198 10.80 8.37 -6.54
C ASP A 198 10.97 8.19 -5.02
N PHE A 199 10.26 8.98 -4.20
CA PHE A 199 10.28 8.86 -2.75
C PHE A 199 9.81 7.48 -2.27
N THR A 200 8.69 6.98 -2.80
CA THR A 200 8.18 5.64 -2.44
C THR A 200 9.14 4.52 -2.86
N ASN A 201 9.73 4.62 -4.05
CA ASN A 201 10.72 3.67 -4.55
C ASN A 201 11.98 3.67 -3.68
N ASN A 202 12.40 4.83 -3.20
CA ASN A 202 13.53 4.99 -2.28
C ASN A 202 13.23 4.35 -0.91
N LEU A 203 12.02 4.52 -0.35
CA LEU A 203 11.63 3.82 0.87
C LEU A 203 11.70 2.29 0.72
N ILE A 204 11.21 1.76 -0.41
CA ILE A 204 11.23 0.32 -0.70
C ILE A 204 12.67 -0.18 -0.86
N ALA A 205 13.53 0.59 -1.54
CA ALA A 205 14.96 0.27 -1.68
C ALA A 205 15.68 0.22 -0.31
N ASN A 206 15.21 1.01 0.67
CA ASN A 206 15.66 0.97 2.07
C ASN A 206 14.93 -0.09 2.92
N ASN A 207 14.28 -1.09 2.30
CA ASN A 207 13.58 -2.20 2.95
C ASN A 207 12.38 -1.79 3.83
N HIS A 208 11.76 -0.63 3.57
CA HIS A 208 10.50 -0.28 4.21
C HIS A 208 9.32 -0.92 3.48
N SER A 209 8.54 -1.73 4.21
CA SER A 209 7.34 -2.40 3.70
C SER A 209 6.07 -1.59 3.98
N ARG A 210 4.97 -1.99 3.34
CA ARG A 210 3.64 -1.38 3.49
C ARG A 210 3.61 0.10 3.07
N VAL A 211 4.37 0.45 2.04
CA VAL A 211 4.39 1.79 1.45
C VAL A 211 3.28 1.87 0.40
N CYS A 212 2.54 2.98 0.40
CA CYS A 212 1.50 3.27 -0.59
C CYS A 212 1.63 4.72 -1.07
N LEU A 213 1.30 4.96 -2.33
CA LEU A 213 1.22 6.31 -2.90
C LEU A 213 -0.22 6.82 -2.84
N LEU A 214 -0.45 8.05 -2.39
CA LEU A 214 -1.78 8.67 -2.44
C LEU A 214 -2.21 8.91 -3.89
N HIS A 215 -3.30 8.29 -4.30
CA HIS A 215 -3.92 8.51 -5.58
C HIS A 215 -4.41 9.95 -5.75
N LYS A 216 -4.20 10.56 -6.92
CA LYS A 216 -4.52 11.96 -7.28
C LYS A 216 -3.83 13.06 -6.43
N GLY A 217 -2.99 12.69 -5.47
CA GLY A 217 -2.28 13.62 -4.60
C GLY A 217 -3.18 14.37 -3.63
N ILE A 218 -2.63 15.32 -2.88
CA ILE A 218 -3.34 16.06 -1.80
C ILE A 218 -4.58 16.82 -2.28
N ASP A 219 -4.61 17.24 -3.55
CA ASP A 219 -5.66 18.08 -4.12
C ASP A 219 -7.03 17.40 -4.15
N VAL A 220 -7.06 16.08 -4.14
CA VAL A 220 -8.27 15.26 -4.06
C VAL A 220 -9.13 15.60 -2.84
N PHE A 221 -8.52 16.17 -1.78
CA PHE A 221 -9.21 16.53 -0.55
C PHE A 221 -9.77 17.96 -0.53
N LYS A 222 -9.51 18.79 -1.56
CA LYS A 222 -9.93 20.21 -1.56
C LYS A 222 -11.43 20.42 -1.35
N THR A 223 -12.26 19.52 -1.89
CA THR A 223 -13.73 19.60 -1.80
C THR A 223 -14.30 18.90 -0.55
N THR A 224 -13.46 18.18 0.20
CA THR A 224 -13.90 17.38 1.37
C THR A 224 -13.99 18.18 2.67
N GLY A 225 -13.37 19.37 2.73
CA GLY A 225 -13.27 20.14 3.97
C GLY A 225 -12.32 19.56 5.02
N MET A 226 -11.58 18.49 4.71
CA MET A 226 -10.65 17.85 5.65
C MET A 226 -9.29 18.55 5.78
N LEU A 227 -8.92 19.36 4.80
CA LEU A 227 -7.64 20.07 4.83
C LEU A 227 -7.67 21.16 5.90
N TYR A 228 -6.63 21.24 6.71
CA TYR A 228 -6.43 22.32 7.68
C TYR A 228 -5.18 23.12 7.32
N VAL A 229 -5.10 24.35 7.84
CA VAL A 229 -3.92 25.20 7.74
C VAL A 229 -3.03 24.91 8.95
N PRO A 230 -1.84 24.33 8.76
CA PRO A 230 -0.94 24.05 9.88
C PRO A 230 -0.41 25.32 10.54
N THR A 231 0.02 25.16 11.79
CA THR A 231 0.70 26.20 12.56
C THR A 231 2.22 25.99 12.49
N PRO A 232 3.06 27.00 12.78
CA PRO A 232 4.51 26.84 12.78
C PRO A 232 5.02 25.73 13.71
N SER A 233 4.27 25.38 14.76
CA SER A 233 4.57 24.24 15.64
C SER A 233 4.38 22.86 15.00
N ASP A 234 3.68 22.77 13.87
CA ASP A 234 3.44 21.54 13.13
C ASP A 234 4.58 21.21 12.14
N LEU A 235 5.42 22.21 11.82
CA LEU A 235 6.62 21.99 11.04
C LEU A 235 7.71 21.29 11.87
N PRO A 236 8.57 20.47 11.22
CA PRO A 236 9.72 19.87 11.86
C PRO A 236 10.80 20.87 12.28
#